data_AF-A0A7C6U3U4-F1
#
_entry.id   AF-A0A7C6U3U4-F1
#
_cell.length_a   1.000
_cell.length_b   1.000
_cell.length_c   1.000
_cell.angle_alpha   90.00
_cell.angle_beta   90.00
_cell.angle_gamma   90.00
#
_symmetry.space_group_name_H-M   'P 1'
#
loop_
_entity.id
_entity.type
_entity.pdbx_description
1 polymer ?
#
loop_
_entity_poly.entity_id
_entity_poly.type
_entity_poly.pdbx_seq_one_letter_code
_entity_poly.pdbx_strand_id
1 'polypeptide(L)'
;MKRAKFFLTGMFILIILLTVFLLIFTETKLFLFLYIIFLLSLIFTRFIETKLINRKVKSYIDNNNYDGATEYLNQKIEKCFFPANVYLAVASLVFVYMMLGKTVKAKYLIEKYQKLKNYKYLYYIQMIILIAENKLFEARYYQEKLLKLRSKIFAEQQESAIQIFEMIDTEEFNQSLYEKTKFPLLKSICLKYSDKEGEQIEILTAEDLNFNQFIPAPQNNVIVRTISILLIVLTPISLIGAMILAALRTQQYDSITTIDGGYYFLKSIWILWLFLPITLACLIFGLVMKKKNYQTTGNIVVGAIFSTLLFLFGSTHFLILNHFKTDPKYLHKIEATIQVDFPKSFRIVTEDNTKGKQVTKDKLYYKYKSVVRFLDEEEVLIFENNLNEDYWVDSFSEKTEELLSKIFLIETSSYDKFLLYCYESNEYNPESFISEYNYICIGYSKKHKSLIIYEYAVK
;
A
#
# COMPACT_ATOMS: atom_id res chain seq x y z
N MET A 1 14.62 14.85 7.40
CA MET A 1 13.34 14.71 8.15
C MET A 1 12.09 15.21 7.38
N LYS A 2 12.16 16.32 6.62
CA LYS A 2 11.03 16.79 5.79
C LYS A 2 10.51 15.74 4.79
N ARG A 3 11.39 15.01 4.09
CA ARG A 3 11.02 13.91 3.17
C ARG A 3 10.26 12.77 3.86
N ALA A 4 10.71 12.38 5.06
CA ALA A 4 10.13 11.29 5.82
C ALA A 4 8.76 11.67 6.41
N LYS A 5 8.59 12.93 6.83
CA LYS A 5 7.27 13.47 7.22
C LYS A 5 6.33 13.52 6.02
N PHE A 6 6.76 14.05 4.88
CA PHE A 6 5.96 14.14 3.64
C PHE A 6 5.50 12.75 3.15
N PHE A 7 6.37 11.74 3.22
CA PHE A 7 6.01 10.36 2.90
C PHE A 7 5.00 9.78 3.89
N LEU A 8 5.17 10.04 5.19
CA LEU A 8 4.22 9.60 6.21
C LEU A 8 2.83 10.20 5.95
N THR A 9 2.75 11.48 5.59
CA THR A 9 1.49 12.12 5.20
C THR A 9 0.91 11.56 3.91
N GLY A 10 1.74 11.32 2.89
CA GLY A 10 1.30 10.72 1.62
C GLY A 10 0.79 9.29 1.78
N MET A 11 1.49 8.48 2.58
CA MET A 11 1.06 7.14 3.00
C MET A 11 -0.26 7.18 3.76
N PHE A 12 -0.41 8.13 4.68
CA PHE A 12 -1.63 8.28 5.48
C PHE A 12 -2.83 8.69 4.63
N ILE A 13 -2.63 9.62 3.68
CA ILE A 13 -3.65 10.01 2.70
C ILE A 13 -4.00 8.84 1.79
N LEU A 14 -3.00 8.08 1.31
CA LEU A 14 -3.23 6.89 0.49
C LEU A 14 -4.03 5.82 1.26
N ILE A 15 -3.70 5.58 2.53
CA ILE A 15 -4.43 4.66 3.41
C ILE A 15 -5.87 5.15 3.58
N ILE A 16 -6.09 6.43 3.87
CA ILE A 16 -7.44 7.00 3.99
C ILE A 16 -8.22 6.83 2.67
N LEU A 17 -7.61 7.15 1.53
CA LEU A 17 -8.26 6.98 0.22
C LEU A 17 -8.59 5.52 -0.08
N LEU A 18 -7.68 4.58 0.19
CA LEU A 18 -7.96 3.14 0.06
C LEU A 18 -9.06 2.67 1.03
N THR A 19 -9.13 3.24 2.23
CA THR A 19 -10.15 2.88 3.24
C THR A 19 -11.53 3.44 2.88
N VAL A 20 -11.59 4.68 2.39
CA VAL A 20 -12.82 5.28 1.84
C VAL A 20 -13.28 4.51 0.59
N PHE A 21 -12.35 4.07 -0.25
CA PHE A 21 -12.66 3.25 -1.43
C PHE A 21 -13.20 1.85 -1.04
N LEU A 22 -12.64 1.22 -0.01
CA LEU A 22 -13.15 -0.04 0.58
C LEU A 22 -14.59 0.09 1.11
N LEU A 23 -14.96 1.27 1.63
CA LEU A 23 -16.31 1.53 2.13
C LEU A 23 -17.33 1.72 1.00
N ILE A 24 -16.89 2.12 -0.20
CA ILE A 24 -17.77 2.41 -1.34
C ILE A 24 -18.01 1.17 -2.23
N PHE A 25 -17.03 0.28 -2.37
CA PHE A 25 -17.15 -0.91 -3.22
C PHE A 25 -17.33 -2.19 -2.40
N THR A 26 -18.49 -2.83 -2.56
CA THR A 26 -18.99 -3.99 -1.79
C THR A 26 -18.27 -5.32 -2.04
N GLU A 27 -17.38 -5.40 -3.04
CA GLU A 27 -16.47 -6.55 -3.29
C GLU A 27 -15.25 -6.49 -2.34
N THR A 28 -15.51 -6.63 -1.04
CA THR A 28 -14.59 -6.32 0.06
C THR A 28 -13.34 -7.21 0.16
N LYS A 29 -13.32 -8.41 -0.43
CA LYS A 29 -12.27 -9.41 -0.16
C LYS A 29 -11.01 -9.25 -0.98
N LEU A 30 -11.12 -9.01 -2.29
CA LEU A 30 -9.95 -8.87 -3.17
C LEU A 30 -9.17 -7.59 -2.82
N PHE A 31 -9.89 -6.51 -2.51
CA PHE A 31 -9.26 -5.25 -2.18
C PHE A 31 -8.61 -5.25 -0.79
N LEU A 32 -9.24 -5.87 0.23
CA LEU A 32 -8.61 -6.08 1.53
C LEU A 32 -7.34 -6.92 1.39
N PHE A 33 -7.36 -7.96 0.54
CA PHE A 33 -6.19 -8.77 0.25
C PHE A 33 -5.05 -7.97 -0.40
N LEU A 34 -5.35 -7.16 -1.43
CA LEU A 34 -4.37 -6.28 -2.07
C LEU A 34 -3.81 -5.22 -1.10
N TYR A 35 -4.66 -4.67 -0.23
CA TYR A 35 -4.26 -3.72 0.82
C TYR A 35 -3.31 -4.36 1.83
N ILE A 36 -3.59 -5.60 2.26
CA ILE A 36 -2.72 -6.36 3.15
C ILE A 36 -1.37 -6.64 2.47
N ILE A 37 -1.37 -7.08 1.20
CA ILE A 37 -0.14 -7.29 0.43
C ILE A 37 0.68 -6.01 0.34
N PHE A 38 0.03 -4.87 0.09
CA PHE A 38 0.71 -3.57 0.04
C PHE A 38 1.36 -3.22 1.39
N LEU A 39 0.63 -3.33 2.50
CA LEU A 39 1.18 -3.07 3.84
C LEU A 39 2.34 -4.02 4.17
N LEU A 40 2.21 -5.31 3.86
CA LEU A 40 3.27 -6.29 4.03
C LEU A 40 4.50 -5.93 3.20
N SER A 41 4.32 -5.46 1.96
CA SER A 41 5.44 -5.03 1.10
C SER A 41 6.21 -3.85 1.69
N LEU A 42 5.53 -2.90 2.34
CA LEU A 42 6.17 -1.76 3.00
C LEU A 42 6.96 -2.18 4.24
N ILE A 43 6.37 -3.06 5.07
CA ILE A 43 7.05 -3.64 6.24
C ILE A 43 8.28 -4.42 5.81
N PHE A 44 8.15 -5.23 4.75
CA PHE A 44 9.23 -6.03 4.20
C PHE A 44 10.36 -5.18 3.63
N THR A 45 10.03 -4.13 2.87
CA THR A 45 11.02 -3.18 2.32
C THR A 45 11.77 -2.47 3.44
N ARG A 46 11.07 -2.03 4.49
CA ARG A 46 11.69 -1.43 5.69
C ARG A 46 12.67 -2.39 6.36
N PHE A 47 12.28 -3.65 6.51
CA PHE A 47 13.09 -4.69 7.14
C PHE A 47 14.35 -5.01 6.32
N ILE A 48 14.22 -5.15 5.00
CA ILE A 48 15.36 -5.35 4.09
C ILE A 48 16.34 -4.20 4.19
N GLU A 49 15.87 -2.95 4.10
CA GLU A 49 16.74 -1.77 4.16
C GLU A 49 17.48 -1.71 5.51
N THR A 50 16.79 -1.99 6.62
CA THR A 50 17.38 -2.09 7.97
C THR A 50 18.51 -3.13 8.00
N LYS A 51 18.23 -4.35 7.51
CA LYS A 51 19.19 -5.46 7.50
C LYS A 51 20.41 -5.14 6.64
N LEU A 52 20.21 -4.47 5.50
CA LEU A 52 21.29 -4.03 4.61
C LEU A 52 22.17 -2.96 5.25
N ILE A 53 21.57 -1.96 5.91
CA ILE A 53 22.32 -0.93 6.64
C ILE A 53 23.18 -1.60 7.72
N ASN A 54 22.58 -2.42 8.58
CA ASN A 54 23.31 -3.08 9.67
C ASN A 54 24.42 -3.99 9.15
N ARG A 55 24.17 -4.79 8.10
CA ARG A 55 25.18 -5.70 7.53
C ARG A 55 26.38 -4.93 6.97
N LYS A 56 26.15 -3.86 6.22
CA LYS A 56 27.24 -3.05 5.65
C LYS A 56 28.01 -2.30 6.73
N VAL A 57 27.31 -1.66 7.67
CA VAL A 57 27.96 -0.95 8.79
C VAL A 57 28.79 -1.91 9.63
N LYS A 58 28.25 -3.09 9.97
CA LYS A 58 28.98 -4.12 10.70
C LYS A 58 30.24 -4.54 9.94
N SER A 59 30.14 -4.80 8.64
CA SER A 59 31.30 -5.15 7.81
C SER A 59 32.39 -4.07 7.83
N TYR A 60 32.03 -2.78 7.85
CA TYR A 60 33.02 -1.71 7.98
C TYR A 60 33.66 -1.68 9.37
N ILE A 61 32.86 -1.85 10.43
CA ILE A 61 33.35 -1.86 11.82
C ILE A 61 34.27 -3.05 12.08
N ASP A 62 33.89 -4.25 11.64
CA ASP A 62 34.69 -5.47 11.81
C ASP A 62 36.06 -5.35 11.10
N ASN A 63 36.12 -4.57 10.01
CA ASN A 63 37.35 -4.28 9.26
C ASN A 63 38.08 -3.00 9.73
N ASN A 64 37.67 -2.38 10.84
CA ASN A 64 38.18 -1.10 11.34
C ASN A 64 38.14 0.07 10.33
N ASN A 65 37.30 -0.01 9.29
CA ASN A 65 37.15 1.03 8.26
C ASN A 65 36.05 2.02 8.66
N TYR A 66 36.33 2.87 9.65
CA TYR A 66 35.35 3.81 10.21
C TYR A 66 35.02 4.97 9.26
N ASP A 67 35.95 5.41 8.41
CA ASP A 67 35.68 6.45 7.43
C ASP A 67 34.74 5.97 6.32
N GLY A 68 34.93 4.73 5.83
CA GLY A 68 33.98 4.09 4.90
C GLY A 68 32.59 3.90 5.51
N ALA A 69 32.51 3.54 6.80
CA ALA A 69 31.24 3.50 7.52
C ALA A 69 30.56 4.88 7.58
N THR A 70 31.33 5.93 7.83
CA THR A 70 30.87 7.32 7.92
C THR A 70 30.31 7.79 6.58
N GLU A 71 31.06 7.60 5.49
CA GLU A 71 30.64 7.96 4.14
C GLU A 71 29.35 7.24 3.75
N TYR A 72 29.30 5.91 3.96
CA TYR A 72 28.13 5.10 3.68
C TYR A 72 26.89 5.57 4.45
N LEU A 73 27.04 5.84 5.76
CA LEU A 73 25.94 6.26 6.62
C LEU A 73 25.43 7.65 6.25
N ASN A 74 26.32 8.61 5.94
CA ASN A 74 25.93 9.93 5.46
C ASN A 74 25.13 9.83 4.15
N GLN A 75 25.63 9.04 3.19
CA GLN A 75 24.92 8.79 1.94
C GLN A 75 23.56 8.12 2.18
N LYS A 76 23.48 7.19 3.14
CA LYS A 76 22.22 6.52 3.49
C LYS A 76 21.23 7.43 4.20
N ILE A 77 21.66 8.30 5.09
CA ILE A 77 20.78 9.26 5.77
C ILE A 77 20.02 10.13 4.74
N GLU A 78 20.66 10.46 3.61
CA GLU A 78 20.02 11.23 2.53
C GLU A 78 19.06 10.44 1.65
N LYS A 79 19.36 9.15 1.46
CA LYS A 79 18.67 8.23 0.54
C LYS A 79 17.65 7.32 1.21
N CYS A 80 17.66 7.21 2.54
CA CYS A 80 16.80 6.32 3.30
C CYS A 80 15.33 6.65 3.07
N PHE A 81 14.56 5.60 2.77
CA PHE A 81 13.15 5.73 2.44
C PHE A 81 12.29 5.92 3.70
N PHE A 82 12.59 5.17 4.76
CA PHE A 82 11.81 5.20 6.00
C PHE A 82 12.44 6.09 7.09
N PRO A 83 11.65 6.93 7.79
CA PRO A 83 12.16 7.74 8.91
C PRO A 83 12.84 6.90 10.00
N ALA A 84 12.29 5.73 10.32
CA ALA A 84 12.89 4.82 11.29
C ALA A 84 14.32 4.39 10.89
N ASN A 85 14.54 4.16 9.61
CA ASN A 85 15.85 3.76 9.06
C ASN A 85 16.83 4.94 9.05
N VAL A 86 16.32 6.18 8.89
CA VAL A 86 17.14 7.39 9.10
C VAL A 86 17.62 7.45 10.55
N TYR A 87 16.73 7.29 11.54
CA TYR A 87 17.15 7.32 12.94
C TYR A 87 18.15 6.22 13.29
N LEU A 88 17.95 5.01 12.76
CA LEU A 88 18.92 3.93 12.89
C LEU A 88 20.29 4.33 12.29
N ALA A 89 20.31 4.83 11.06
CA ALA A 89 21.54 5.25 10.40
C ALA A 89 22.25 6.39 11.16
N VAL A 90 21.51 7.38 11.66
CA VAL A 90 22.08 8.45 12.48
C VAL A 90 22.62 7.91 13.81
N ALA A 91 21.91 6.98 14.47
CA ALA A 91 22.41 6.36 15.70
C ALA A 91 23.69 5.54 15.46
N SER A 92 23.76 4.80 14.36
CA SER A 92 24.99 4.12 13.94
C SER A 92 26.11 5.12 13.63
N LEU A 93 25.79 6.26 13.03
CA LEU A 93 26.79 7.30 12.73
C LEU A 93 27.34 7.95 13.99
N VAL A 94 26.49 8.19 14.99
CA VAL A 94 26.90 8.64 16.33
C VAL A 94 27.90 7.64 16.92
N PHE A 95 27.61 6.35 16.86
CA PHE A 95 28.52 5.30 17.33
C PHE A 95 29.87 5.33 16.61
N VAL A 96 29.87 5.41 15.28
CA VAL A 96 31.11 5.48 14.47
C VAL A 96 31.91 6.74 14.78
N TYR A 97 31.27 7.89 14.96
CA TYR A 97 31.97 9.10 15.38
C TYR A 97 32.60 8.99 16.77
N MET A 98 31.95 8.29 17.71
CA MET A 98 32.54 8.02 19.02
C MET A 98 33.78 7.14 18.92
N MET A 99 33.78 6.13 18.03
CA MET A 99 34.95 5.27 17.78
C MET A 99 36.11 6.05 17.16
N LEU A 100 35.81 7.01 16.28
CA LEU A 100 36.79 7.92 15.66
C LEU A 100 37.28 9.05 16.58
N GLY A 101 36.78 9.16 17.81
CA GLY A 101 37.08 10.29 18.70
C GLY A 101 36.43 11.62 18.30
N LYS A 102 35.54 11.63 17.29
CA LYS A 102 34.81 12.81 16.79
C LYS A 102 33.59 13.13 17.69
N THR A 103 33.82 13.32 18.99
CA THR A 103 32.80 13.44 20.05
C THR A 103 31.86 14.62 19.85
N VAL A 104 32.38 15.77 19.41
CA VAL A 104 31.59 16.98 19.09
C VAL A 104 30.56 16.68 18.00
N LYS A 105 30.95 15.96 16.94
CA LYS A 105 30.05 15.56 15.84
C LYS A 105 28.99 14.57 16.32
N ALA A 106 29.36 13.62 17.17
CA ALA A 106 28.43 12.68 17.79
C ALA A 106 27.38 13.40 18.63
N LYS A 107 27.80 14.31 19.52
CA LYS A 107 26.91 15.13 20.36
C LYS A 107 25.95 15.98 19.52
N TYR A 108 26.47 16.69 18.52
CA TYR A 108 25.66 17.51 17.60
C TYR A 108 24.53 16.70 16.96
N LEU A 109 24.78 15.47 16.53
CA LEU A 109 23.74 14.61 15.96
C LEU A 109 22.68 14.20 16.99
N ILE A 110 23.07 13.88 18.21
CA ILE A 110 22.12 13.56 19.29
C ILE A 110 21.20 14.75 19.59
N GLU A 111 21.75 15.96 19.64
CA GLU A 111 21.00 17.19 19.91
C GLU A 111 20.08 17.57 18.74
N LYS A 112 20.60 17.53 17.51
CA LYS A 112 19.84 17.82 16.28
C LYS A 112 18.64 16.89 16.10
N TYR A 113 18.77 15.63 16.50
CA TYR A 113 17.72 14.64 16.37
C TYR A 113 17.18 14.25 17.76
N GLN A 114 16.41 15.15 18.40
CA GLN A 114 15.88 14.98 19.77
C GLN A 114 15.34 13.57 20.11
N LYS A 115 14.69 12.87 19.17
CA LYS A 115 14.21 11.48 19.38
C LYS A 115 15.33 10.48 19.71
N LEU A 116 16.58 10.78 19.35
CA LEU A 116 17.76 9.97 19.68
C LEU A 116 18.10 10.00 21.16
N LYS A 117 17.71 11.03 21.91
CA LYS A 117 17.95 11.09 23.36
C LYS A 117 17.34 9.89 24.09
N ASN A 118 16.19 9.41 23.61
CA ASN A 118 15.49 8.24 24.15
C ASN A 118 15.80 6.94 23.39
N TYR A 119 16.80 6.94 22.51
CA TYR A 119 17.16 5.73 21.77
C TYR A 119 18.08 4.86 22.62
N LYS A 120 17.58 3.70 23.05
CA LYS A 120 18.24 2.79 24.00
C LYS A 120 19.70 2.45 23.68
N TYR A 121 20.05 2.37 22.40
CA TYR A 121 21.40 2.05 21.94
C TYR A 121 22.42 3.19 22.15
N LEU A 122 21.95 4.39 22.50
CA LEU A 122 22.79 5.57 22.71
C LEU A 122 22.91 5.96 24.17
N TYR A 123 22.29 5.24 25.12
CA TYR A 123 22.37 5.60 26.55
C TYR A 123 23.81 5.56 27.07
N TYR A 124 24.57 4.51 26.73
CA TYR A 124 25.97 4.40 27.10
C TYR A 124 26.84 5.53 26.52
N ILE A 125 26.64 5.87 25.24
CA ILE A 125 27.37 6.98 24.60
C ILE A 125 27.02 8.33 25.23
N GLN A 126 25.73 8.59 25.47
CA GLN A 126 25.27 9.83 26.11
C GLN A 126 25.85 9.97 27.52
N MET A 127 25.88 8.88 28.28
CA MET A 127 26.52 8.83 29.60
C MET A 127 28.00 9.22 29.53
N ILE A 128 28.79 8.61 28.63
CA ILE A 128 30.23 8.92 28.47
C ILE A 128 30.44 10.41 28.10
N ILE A 129 29.64 10.94 27.15
CA ILE A 129 29.73 12.35 26.75
C ILE A 129 29.46 13.27 27.95
N LEU A 130 28.45 12.97 28.77
CA LEU A 130 28.10 13.78 29.94
C LEU A 130 29.18 13.72 31.04
N ILE A 131 29.81 12.55 31.24
CA ILE A 131 30.96 12.42 32.16
C ILE A 131 32.13 13.29 31.70
N ALA A 132 32.45 13.27 30.40
CA ALA A 132 33.50 14.12 29.85
C ALA A 132 33.22 15.62 30.05
N GLU A 133 31.94 16.01 30.07
CA GLU A 133 31.47 17.38 30.34
C GLU A 133 31.32 17.71 31.83
N ASN A 134 31.74 16.82 32.73
CA ASN A 134 31.57 16.96 34.18
C ASN A 134 30.10 17.11 34.64
N LYS A 135 29.16 16.51 33.88
CA LYS A 135 27.72 16.49 34.18
C LYS A 135 27.32 15.14 34.78
N LEU A 136 27.86 14.84 35.95
CA LEU A 136 27.76 13.52 36.58
C LEU A 136 26.33 13.13 36.95
N PHE A 137 25.50 14.09 37.36
CA PHE A 137 24.10 13.83 37.70
C PHE A 137 23.29 13.36 36.47
N GLU A 138 23.40 14.08 35.35
CA GLU A 138 22.76 13.67 34.10
C GLU A 138 23.34 12.37 33.55
N ALA A 139 24.64 12.12 33.75
CA ALA A 139 25.26 10.86 33.39
C ALA A 139 24.66 9.68 34.18
N ARG A 140 24.46 9.81 35.50
CA ARG A 140 23.81 8.78 36.35
C ARG A 140 22.39 8.47 35.87
N TYR A 141 21.64 9.48 35.41
CA TYR A 141 20.32 9.27 34.82
C TYR A 141 20.35 8.34 33.58
N TYR A 142 21.36 8.46 32.71
CA TYR A 142 21.52 7.56 31.56
C TYR A 142 22.06 6.19 31.95
N GLN A 143 22.89 6.10 32.99
CA GLN A 143 23.34 4.84 33.58
C GLN A 143 22.13 4.03 34.08
N GLU A 144 21.24 4.62 34.88
CA GLU A 144 20.04 3.93 35.37
C GLU A 144 19.15 3.43 34.22
N LYS A 145 18.97 4.25 33.18
CA LYS A 145 18.22 3.84 31.98
C LYS A 145 18.86 2.65 31.28
N LEU A 146 20.19 2.61 31.21
CA LEU A 146 20.95 1.51 30.62
C LEU A 146 20.80 0.23 31.46
N LEU A 147 20.91 0.33 32.79
CA LEU A 147 20.78 -0.81 33.73
C LEU A 147 19.37 -1.43 33.72
N LYS A 148 18.32 -0.64 33.46
CA LYS A 148 16.94 -1.14 33.33
C LYS A 148 16.70 -1.98 32.06
N LEU A 149 17.63 -2.04 31.10
CA LEU A 149 17.47 -2.82 29.87
C LEU A 149 17.73 -4.31 30.11
N ARG A 150 16.74 -5.17 29.83
CA ARG A 150 16.84 -6.63 30.07
C ARG A 150 17.60 -7.41 28.98
N SER A 151 18.01 -6.78 27.89
CA SER A 151 18.57 -7.50 26.74
C SER A 151 20.07 -7.78 26.93
N LYS A 152 20.48 -9.05 26.72
CA LYS A 152 21.88 -9.50 26.82
C LYS A 152 22.85 -8.71 25.95
N ILE A 153 22.38 -8.07 24.87
CA ILE A 153 23.21 -7.24 23.98
C ILE A 153 23.80 -6.01 24.68
N PHE A 154 23.26 -5.61 25.84
CA PHE A 154 23.73 -4.47 26.63
C PHE A 154 24.59 -4.86 27.83
N ALA A 155 24.80 -6.16 28.09
CA ALA A 155 25.47 -6.64 29.31
C ALA A 155 26.86 -6.03 29.48
N GLU A 156 27.66 -6.00 28.41
CA GLU A 156 29.01 -5.42 28.44
C GLU A 156 28.98 -3.90 28.70
N GLN A 157 27.98 -3.19 28.13
CA GLN A 157 27.81 -1.76 28.36
C GLN A 157 27.35 -1.46 29.79
N GLN A 158 26.50 -2.33 30.36
CA GLN A 158 26.01 -2.22 31.74
C GLN A 158 27.16 -2.43 32.74
N GLU A 159 27.96 -3.48 32.54
CA GLU A 159 29.15 -3.76 33.35
C GLU A 159 30.15 -2.60 33.27
N SER A 160 30.46 -2.15 32.05
CA SER A 160 31.37 -1.01 31.85
C SER A 160 30.83 0.27 32.50
N ALA A 161 29.50 0.49 32.47
CA ALA A 161 28.89 1.65 33.10
C ALA A 161 28.97 1.63 34.63
N ILE A 162 28.91 0.45 35.25
CA ILE A 162 29.12 0.30 36.71
C ILE A 162 30.57 0.62 37.04
N GLN A 163 31.52 0.00 36.34
CA GLN A 163 32.96 0.22 36.53
C GLN A 163 33.37 1.68 36.35
N ILE A 164 32.78 2.39 35.38
CA ILE A 164 33.03 3.82 35.17
C ILE A 164 32.64 4.63 36.41
N PHE A 165 31.48 4.36 37.01
CA PHE A 165 31.04 5.12 38.18
C PHE A 165 31.76 4.70 39.46
N GLU A 166 32.11 3.42 39.62
CA GLU A 166 33.00 2.98 40.71
C GLU A 166 34.35 3.69 40.65
N MET A 167 34.95 3.79 39.45
CA MET A 167 36.20 4.53 39.21
C MET A 167 36.06 6.02 39.56
N ILE A 168 34.94 6.66 39.19
CA ILE A 168 34.68 8.07 39.52
C ILE A 168 34.48 8.27 41.02
N ASP A 169 33.77 7.36 41.69
CA ASP A 169 33.41 7.49 43.11
C ASP A 169 34.59 7.16 44.04
N THR A 170 35.52 6.28 43.61
CA THR A 170 36.73 5.92 44.36
C THR A 170 37.93 6.79 44.03
N GLU A 171 37.87 7.53 42.92
CA GLU A 171 38.99 8.27 42.33
C GLU A 171 40.21 7.38 41.96
N GLU A 172 40.01 6.06 41.88
CA GLU A 172 41.07 5.10 41.53
C GLU A 172 41.02 4.70 40.06
N PHE A 173 42.19 4.64 39.41
CA PHE A 173 42.29 4.23 38.01
C PHE A 173 41.93 2.75 37.77
N ASN A 174 41.02 2.51 36.80
CA ASN A 174 40.63 1.17 36.38
C ASN A 174 41.33 0.74 35.06
N GLN A 175 42.43 -0.01 35.18
CA GLN A 175 43.22 -0.51 34.04
C GLN A 175 42.40 -1.39 33.09
N SER A 176 41.55 -2.28 33.64
CA SER A 176 40.73 -3.20 32.84
C SER A 176 39.77 -2.45 31.92
N LEU A 177 39.12 -1.41 32.45
CA LEU A 177 38.23 -0.53 31.70
C LEU A 177 38.98 0.23 30.60
N TYR A 178 40.19 0.74 30.90
CA TYR A 178 41.03 1.46 29.96
C TYR A 178 41.48 0.58 28.76
N GLU A 179 41.89 -0.66 29.03
CA GLU A 179 42.35 -1.58 27.99
C GLU A 179 41.21 -2.13 27.13
N LYS A 180 40.06 -2.43 27.75
CA LYS A 180 38.91 -3.04 27.07
C LYS A 180 38.16 -2.07 26.17
N THR A 181 38.15 -0.77 26.50
CA THR A 181 37.34 0.20 25.75
C THR A 181 37.91 0.52 24.36
N LYS A 182 37.01 0.59 23.38
CA LYS A 182 37.32 1.06 22.02
C LYS A 182 37.03 2.55 21.81
N PHE A 183 36.49 3.24 22.82
CA PHE A 183 36.14 4.66 22.72
C PHE A 183 37.30 5.54 23.22
N PRO A 184 37.93 6.36 22.35
CA PRO A 184 39.00 7.27 22.76
C PRO A 184 38.58 8.21 23.89
N LEU A 185 37.33 8.71 23.86
CA LEU A 185 36.80 9.56 24.92
C LEU A 185 36.81 8.86 26.29
N LEU A 186 36.45 7.58 26.34
CA LEU A 186 36.47 6.85 27.60
C LEU A 186 37.90 6.62 28.10
N LYS A 187 38.86 6.36 27.20
CA LYS A 187 40.28 6.29 27.58
C LYS A 187 40.76 7.59 28.21
N SER A 188 40.39 8.74 27.62
CA SER A 188 40.73 10.05 28.18
C SER A 188 40.10 10.31 29.54
N ILE A 189 38.89 9.79 29.80
CA ILE A 189 38.26 9.88 31.12
C ILE A 189 39.03 9.03 32.14
N CYS A 190 39.40 7.79 31.79
CA CYS A 190 40.12 6.90 32.70
C CYS A 190 41.50 7.48 33.09
N LEU A 191 42.23 8.05 32.13
CA LEU A 191 43.56 8.63 32.37
C LEU A 191 43.55 9.80 33.36
N LYS A 192 42.42 10.48 33.56
CA LYS A 192 42.30 11.54 34.59
C LYS A 192 42.53 11.03 36.01
N TYR A 193 42.35 9.73 36.23
CA TYR A 193 42.46 9.09 37.54
C TYR A 193 43.75 8.28 37.71
N SER A 194 44.64 8.27 36.70
CA SER A 194 45.94 7.60 36.82
C SER A 194 46.99 8.55 37.40
N ASP A 195 47.75 8.08 38.39
CA ASP A 195 48.86 8.80 39.06
C ASP A 195 50.04 9.19 38.15
N LYS A 196 49.95 8.95 36.84
CA LYS A 196 50.96 9.36 35.87
C LYS A 196 50.79 10.85 35.56
N GLU A 197 51.61 11.68 36.21
CA GLU A 197 51.81 13.08 35.85
C GLU A 197 51.97 13.26 34.34
N GLY A 198 51.14 14.11 33.75
CA GLY A 198 51.58 14.97 32.65
C GLY A 198 51.69 14.37 31.25
N GLU A 199 50.64 13.71 30.75
CA GLU A 199 50.24 13.96 29.36
C GLU A 199 48.87 14.61 29.40
N GLN A 200 48.85 15.95 29.36
CA GLN A 200 47.69 16.67 28.88
C GLN A 200 47.47 16.22 27.43
N ILE A 201 46.70 15.15 27.24
CA ILE A 201 46.05 14.91 25.96
C ILE A 201 45.17 16.13 25.80
N GLU A 202 45.59 17.05 24.93
CA GLU A 202 44.77 18.14 24.41
C GLU A 202 43.37 17.55 24.22
N ILE A 203 42.44 18.03 25.05
CA ILE A 203 41.03 17.88 24.79
C ILE A 203 40.90 18.48 23.40
N LEU A 204 40.74 17.63 22.36
CA LEU A 204 40.64 18.03 20.96
C LEU A 204 39.65 19.19 20.83
N THR A 205 40.16 20.40 20.96
CA THR A 205 39.40 21.64 20.91
C THR A 205 39.39 22.07 19.47
N ALA A 206 38.20 22.01 18.89
CA ALA A 206 37.65 23.03 17.99
C ALA A 206 38.42 23.45 16.72
N GLU A 207 39.47 22.75 16.26
CA GLU A 207 40.04 22.98 14.93
C GLU A 207 39.69 21.82 13.98
N ASP A 208 38.49 21.92 13.42
CA ASP A 208 38.12 21.44 12.08
C ASP A 208 36.69 21.95 11.76
N LEU A 209 36.47 23.24 11.93
CA LEU A 209 35.19 23.89 11.64
C LEU A 209 35.25 24.62 10.30
N ASN A 210 35.36 23.85 9.21
CA ASN A 210 34.90 24.30 7.90
C ASN A 210 33.56 23.63 7.55
N PHE A 211 32.49 24.09 8.19
CA PHE A 211 31.15 23.49 8.11
C PHE A 211 30.42 23.69 6.76
N ASN A 212 31.04 24.40 5.80
CA ASN A 212 30.39 24.73 4.53
C ASN A 212 30.87 23.91 3.33
N GLN A 213 31.86 23.02 3.46
CA GLN A 213 32.49 22.42 2.28
C GLN A 213 31.98 21.04 1.81
N PHE A 214 30.99 20.42 2.47
CA PHE A 214 30.56 19.07 2.06
C PHE A 214 29.09 18.86 1.79
N ILE A 215 28.32 19.91 1.49
CA ILE A 215 26.98 19.76 0.93
C ILE A 215 26.72 20.96 0.03
N PRO A 216 26.65 20.84 -1.31
CA PRO A 216 25.99 21.88 -2.08
C PRO A 216 24.55 21.95 -1.57
N ALA A 217 24.21 23.03 -0.88
CA ALA A 217 22.86 23.26 -0.41
C ALA A 217 21.92 23.07 -1.60
N PRO A 218 20.83 22.29 -1.44
CA PRO A 218 19.92 22.05 -2.54
C PRO A 218 19.45 23.39 -3.10
N GLN A 219 19.60 23.56 -4.41
CA GLN A 219 19.31 24.83 -5.05
C GLN A 219 17.87 25.23 -4.73
N ASN A 220 17.68 26.45 -4.21
CA ASN A 220 16.38 26.96 -3.81
C ASN A 220 15.87 27.91 -4.89
N ASN A 221 15.20 27.37 -5.90
CA ASN A 221 14.53 28.15 -6.93
C ASN A 221 13.02 28.15 -6.67
N VAL A 222 12.45 29.34 -6.49
CA VAL A 222 11.02 29.55 -6.21
C VAL A 222 10.14 28.92 -7.30
N ILE A 223 10.52 29.08 -8.57
CA ILE A 223 9.75 28.58 -9.72
C ILE A 223 9.71 27.04 -9.70
N VAL A 224 10.87 26.40 -9.51
CA VAL A 224 10.97 24.93 -9.43
C VAL A 224 10.16 24.38 -8.27
N ARG A 225 10.15 25.07 -7.13
CA ARG A 225 9.36 24.70 -5.95
C ARG A 225 7.87 24.83 -6.22
N THR A 226 7.41 25.91 -6.86
CA THR A 226 6.00 26.11 -7.20
C THR A 226 5.51 25.04 -8.16
N ILE A 227 6.25 24.76 -9.24
CA ILE A 227 5.91 23.71 -10.20
C ILE A 227 5.88 22.33 -9.51
N SER A 228 6.86 22.05 -8.64
CA SER A 228 6.90 20.81 -7.85
C SER A 228 5.62 20.61 -7.02
N ILE A 229 5.19 21.64 -6.28
CA ILE A 229 3.98 21.60 -5.45
C ILE A 229 2.74 21.44 -6.32
N LEU A 230 2.63 22.20 -7.41
CA LEU A 230 1.51 22.12 -8.34
C LEU A 230 1.32 20.70 -8.89
N LEU A 231 2.40 20.09 -9.39
CA LEU A 231 2.36 18.73 -9.92
C LEU A 231 1.98 17.69 -8.84
N ILE A 232 2.50 17.85 -7.61
CA ILE A 232 2.14 17.00 -6.48
C ILE A 232 0.64 17.07 -6.18
N VAL A 233 0.04 18.27 -6.21
CA VAL A 233 -1.39 18.47 -5.95
C VAL A 233 -2.25 17.99 -7.11
N LEU A 234 -1.79 18.18 -8.35
CA LEU A 234 -2.54 17.78 -9.54
C LEU A 234 -2.60 16.25 -9.71
N THR A 235 -1.59 15.51 -9.21
CA THR A 235 -1.52 14.04 -9.31
C THR A 235 -2.69 13.30 -8.59
N PRO A 236 -3.06 13.59 -7.33
CA PRO A 236 -4.24 12.98 -6.71
C PRO A 236 -5.54 13.49 -7.33
N ILE A 237 -5.60 14.77 -7.73
CA ILE A 237 -6.77 15.34 -8.42
C ILE A 237 -6.99 14.62 -9.75
N SER A 238 -5.94 14.24 -10.47
CA SER A 238 -6.07 13.52 -11.74
C SER A 238 -6.69 12.13 -11.56
N LEU A 239 -6.41 11.44 -10.45
CA LEU A 239 -7.08 10.16 -10.14
C LEU A 239 -8.57 10.37 -9.87
N ILE A 240 -8.91 11.37 -9.06
CA ILE A 240 -10.32 11.68 -8.73
C ILE A 240 -11.08 12.08 -10.00
N GLY A 241 -10.50 12.96 -10.83
CA GLY A 241 -11.08 13.38 -12.10
C GLY A 241 -11.28 12.20 -13.06
N ALA A 242 -10.30 11.29 -13.15
CA ALA A 242 -10.41 10.08 -13.95
C ALA A 242 -11.58 9.19 -13.49
N MET A 243 -11.73 8.99 -12.18
CA MET A 243 -12.80 8.17 -11.62
C MET A 243 -14.18 8.79 -11.83
N ILE A 244 -14.32 10.11 -11.64
CA ILE A 244 -15.58 10.82 -11.89
C ILE A 244 -15.97 10.69 -13.36
N LEU A 245 -15.03 10.91 -14.29
CA LEU A 245 -15.32 10.78 -15.72
C LEU A 245 -15.66 9.35 -16.13
N ALA A 246 -14.99 8.35 -15.57
CA ALA A 246 -15.34 6.95 -15.80
C ALA A 246 -16.76 6.62 -15.29
N ALA A 247 -17.13 7.13 -14.11
CA ALA A 247 -18.46 6.95 -13.53
C ALA A 247 -19.55 7.66 -14.36
N LEU A 248 -19.33 8.93 -14.73
CA LEU A 248 -20.26 9.69 -15.57
C LEU A 248 -20.47 9.03 -16.94
N ARG A 249 -19.41 8.49 -17.54
CA ARG A 249 -19.53 7.73 -18.79
C ARG A 249 -20.29 6.42 -18.59
N THR A 250 -20.08 5.74 -17.47
CA THR A 250 -20.82 4.49 -17.15
C THR A 250 -22.31 4.77 -16.95
N GLN A 251 -22.65 5.90 -16.32
CA GLN A 251 -24.03 6.31 -16.08
C GLN A 251 -24.84 6.49 -17.39
N GLN A 252 -24.19 6.87 -18.50
CA GLN A 252 -24.87 6.99 -19.81
C GLN A 252 -25.47 5.68 -20.32
N TYR A 253 -25.07 4.54 -19.76
CA TYR A 253 -25.59 3.23 -20.15
C TYR A 253 -26.80 2.77 -19.32
N ASP A 254 -27.19 3.51 -18.27
CA ASP A 254 -28.33 3.21 -17.41
C ASP A 254 -28.37 1.73 -16.99
N SER A 255 -27.30 1.25 -16.35
CA SER A 255 -27.17 -0.14 -15.94
C SER A 255 -28.27 -0.56 -14.98
N ILE A 256 -28.82 -1.75 -15.19
CA ILE A 256 -29.99 -2.26 -14.45
C ILE A 256 -29.54 -3.20 -13.33
N THR A 257 -28.43 -3.91 -13.52
CA THR A 257 -27.94 -4.98 -12.64
C THR A 257 -26.46 -4.81 -12.32
N THR A 258 -25.91 -5.69 -11.49
CA THR A 258 -24.48 -5.67 -11.21
C THR A 258 -23.65 -6.18 -12.40
N ILE A 259 -24.20 -7.06 -13.24
CA ILE A 259 -23.51 -7.68 -14.38
C ILE A 259 -23.24 -6.64 -15.48
N ASP A 260 -24.29 -5.99 -15.99
CA ASP A 260 -24.17 -4.97 -17.02
C ASP A 260 -23.50 -3.70 -16.48
N GLY A 261 -23.76 -3.34 -15.23
CA GLY A 261 -23.03 -2.27 -14.53
C GLY A 261 -21.52 -2.51 -14.50
N GLY A 262 -21.10 -3.72 -14.12
CA GLY A 262 -19.69 -4.13 -14.14
C GLY A 262 -19.08 -4.07 -15.54
N TYR A 263 -19.78 -4.58 -16.55
CA TYR A 263 -19.35 -4.49 -17.95
C TYR A 263 -19.16 -3.05 -18.43
N TYR A 264 -20.16 -2.18 -18.25
CA TYR A 264 -20.10 -0.79 -18.72
C TYR A 264 -19.04 0.02 -17.97
N PHE A 265 -18.82 -0.29 -16.69
CA PHE A 265 -17.72 0.28 -15.91
C PHE A 265 -16.36 -0.14 -16.47
N LEU A 266 -16.13 -1.45 -16.69
CA LEU A 266 -14.92 -1.96 -17.31
C LEU A 266 -14.72 -1.40 -18.72
N LYS A 267 -15.80 -1.21 -19.48
CA LYS A 267 -15.78 -0.57 -20.81
C LYS A 267 -15.36 0.90 -20.74
N SER A 268 -15.54 1.57 -19.61
CA SER A 268 -15.23 3.00 -19.41
C SER A 268 -13.93 3.26 -18.65
N ILE A 269 -13.40 2.28 -17.92
CA ILE A 269 -12.23 2.44 -17.02
C ILE A 269 -10.93 2.80 -17.76
N TRP A 270 -10.83 2.57 -19.08
CA TRP A 270 -9.68 2.98 -19.87
C TRP A 270 -9.43 4.50 -19.82
N ILE A 271 -10.45 5.31 -19.49
CA ILE A 271 -10.35 6.76 -19.29
C ILE A 271 -9.21 7.11 -18.31
N LEU A 272 -8.89 6.24 -17.36
CA LEU A 272 -7.78 6.45 -16.42
C LEU A 272 -6.44 6.68 -17.12
N TRP A 273 -6.23 6.09 -18.31
CA TRP A 273 -5.02 6.33 -19.10
C TRP A 273 -4.91 7.76 -19.63
N LEU A 274 -6.02 8.48 -19.81
CA LEU A 274 -6.00 9.89 -20.25
C LEU A 274 -5.33 10.81 -19.20
N PHE A 275 -5.32 10.40 -17.94
CA PHE A 275 -4.74 11.16 -16.83
C PHE A 275 -3.30 10.77 -16.49
N LEU A 276 -2.81 9.69 -17.11
CA LEU A 276 -1.46 9.16 -16.93
C LEU A 276 -0.34 10.16 -17.32
N PRO A 277 -0.50 11.03 -18.36
CA PRO A 277 0.49 12.06 -18.67
C PRO A 277 0.79 13.01 -17.50
N ILE A 278 -0.21 13.34 -16.67
CA ILE A 278 -0.04 14.24 -15.51
C ILE A 278 0.85 13.57 -14.44
N THR A 279 0.58 12.31 -14.15
CA THR A 279 1.30 11.55 -13.11
C THR A 279 2.73 11.21 -13.57
N LEU A 280 2.91 10.93 -14.87
CA LEU A 280 4.24 10.76 -15.48
C LEU A 280 5.02 12.07 -15.54
N ALA A 281 4.38 13.19 -15.87
CA ALA A 281 5.03 14.50 -15.85
C ALA A 281 5.55 14.83 -14.45
N CYS A 282 4.78 14.51 -13.40
CA CYS A 282 5.22 14.63 -12.01
C CYS A 282 6.47 13.76 -11.73
N LEU A 283 6.45 12.49 -12.15
CA LEU A 283 7.58 11.57 -11.98
C LEU A 283 8.84 12.05 -12.74
N ILE A 284 8.71 12.37 -14.02
CA ILE A 284 9.81 12.81 -14.90
C ILE A 284 10.40 14.11 -14.39
N PHE A 285 9.56 15.09 -14.04
CA PHE A 285 9.99 16.34 -13.42
C PHE A 285 10.78 16.07 -12.14
N GLY A 286 10.27 15.16 -11.31
CA GLY A 286 10.94 14.69 -10.11
C GLY A 286 12.36 14.20 -10.38
N LEU A 287 12.53 13.30 -11.37
CA LEU A 287 13.81 12.71 -11.75
C LEU A 287 14.78 13.75 -12.35
N VAL A 288 14.32 14.58 -13.29
CA VAL A 288 15.14 15.59 -13.96
C VAL A 288 15.66 16.63 -12.97
N MET A 289 14.78 17.16 -12.12
CA MET A 289 15.17 18.18 -11.14
C MET A 289 16.01 17.59 -10.00
N LYS A 290 15.85 16.30 -9.70
CA LYS A 290 16.70 15.61 -8.73
C LYS A 290 18.14 15.49 -9.22
N LYS A 291 18.36 15.25 -10.52
CA LYS A 291 19.70 15.28 -11.14
C LYS A 291 20.35 16.67 -11.05
N LYS A 292 19.56 17.74 -11.05
CA LYS A 292 20.00 19.14 -10.88
C LYS A 292 20.12 19.58 -9.41
N ASN A 293 20.20 18.65 -8.46
CA ASN A 293 20.30 18.92 -7.02
C ASN A 293 19.11 19.69 -6.37
N TYR A 294 17.92 19.67 -6.97
CA TYR A 294 16.70 20.21 -6.35
C TYR A 294 16.00 19.19 -5.41
N GLN A 295 15.16 19.69 -4.50
CA GLN A 295 14.41 18.87 -3.55
C GLN A 295 13.08 18.33 -4.13
N THR A 296 13.14 17.44 -5.13
CA THR A 296 11.95 16.95 -5.86
C THR A 296 11.64 15.46 -5.64
N THR A 297 12.15 14.86 -4.57
CA THR A 297 11.87 13.45 -4.25
C THR A 297 10.38 13.15 -4.03
N GLY A 298 9.61 14.14 -3.55
CA GLY A 298 8.16 14.00 -3.38
C GLY A 298 7.46 13.72 -4.71
N ASN A 299 7.83 14.45 -5.76
CA ASN A 299 7.31 14.25 -7.12
C ASN A 299 7.63 12.86 -7.67
N ILE A 300 8.84 12.34 -7.42
CA ILE A 300 9.22 10.98 -7.84
C ILE A 300 8.28 9.96 -7.19
N VAL A 301 8.11 10.03 -5.86
CA VAL A 301 7.29 9.05 -5.14
C VAL A 301 5.82 9.16 -5.53
N VAL A 302 5.25 10.37 -5.50
CA VAL A 302 3.84 10.61 -5.83
C VAL A 302 3.57 10.24 -7.29
N GLY A 303 4.40 10.70 -8.22
CA GLY A 303 4.26 10.37 -9.64
C GLY A 303 4.35 8.87 -9.90
N ALA A 304 5.28 8.14 -9.28
CA ALA A 304 5.42 6.69 -9.46
C ALA A 304 4.19 5.91 -8.96
N ILE A 305 3.70 6.22 -7.75
CA ILE A 305 2.53 5.55 -7.17
C ILE A 305 1.30 5.75 -8.06
N PHE A 306 0.97 6.99 -8.38
CA PHE A 306 -0.25 7.28 -9.13
C PHE A 306 -0.17 6.87 -10.60
N SER A 307 1.02 6.92 -11.23
CA SER A 307 1.18 6.38 -12.59
C SER A 307 0.94 4.87 -12.60
N THR A 308 1.46 4.15 -11.59
CA THR A 308 1.23 2.71 -11.46
C THR A 308 -0.25 2.40 -11.25
N LEU A 309 -0.93 3.15 -10.38
CA LEU A 309 -2.37 2.98 -10.14
C LEU A 309 -3.18 3.22 -11.42
N LEU A 310 -3.03 4.38 -12.07
CA LEU A 310 -3.77 4.70 -13.30
C LEU A 310 -3.49 3.69 -14.41
N PHE A 311 -2.24 3.25 -14.54
CA PHE A 311 -1.87 2.24 -15.53
C PHE A 311 -2.57 0.91 -15.28
N LEU A 312 -2.44 0.36 -14.05
CA LEU A 312 -3.00 -0.95 -13.70
C LEU A 312 -4.53 -0.94 -13.77
N PHE A 313 -5.18 0.06 -13.19
CA PHE A 313 -6.64 0.17 -13.21
C PHE A 313 -7.17 0.45 -14.62
N GLY A 314 -6.51 1.29 -15.43
CA GLY A 314 -6.92 1.47 -16.82
C GLY A 314 -6.72 0.20 -17.67
N SER A 315 -5.73 -0.64 -17.31
CA SER A 315 -5.45 -1.89 -18.02
C SER A 315 -6.49 -2.98 -17.79
N THR A 316 -7.29 -2.90 -16.71
CA THR A 316 -8.34 -3.91 -16.45
C THR A 316 -9.39 -3.94 -17.55
N HIS A 317 -9.58 -2.83 -18.27
CA HIS A 317 -10.36 -2.77 -19.51
C HIS A 317 -9.97 -3.89 -20.48
N PHE A 318 -8.67 -4.07 -20.75
CA PHE A 318 -8.21 -5.03 -21.74
C PHE A 318 -8.16 -6.46 -21.19
N LEU A 319 -7.90 -6.61 -19.90
CA LEU A 319 -7.71 -7.91 -19.27
C LEU A 319 -9.03 -8.62 -18.95
N ILE A 320 -10.04 -7.89 -18.48
CA ILE A 320 -11.27 -8.47 -17.91
C ILE A 320 -12.45 -8.38 -18.88
N LEU A 321 -12.50 -7.35 -19.75
CA LEU A 321 -13.65 -7.14 -20.64
C LEU A 321 -13.90 -8.34 -21.58
N ASN A 322 -12.86 -9.11 -21.90
CA ASN A 322 -12.96 -10.32 -22.72
C ASN A 322 -13.80 -11.45 -22.08
N HIS A 323 -14.15 -11.36 -20.79
CA HIS A 323 -15.08 -12.29 -20.14
C HIS A 323 -16.56 -11.96 -20.44
N PHE A 324 -16.82 -10.76 -20.98
CA PHE A 324 -18.14 -10.34 -21.40
C PHE A 324 -18.29 -10.42 -22.91
N LYS A 325 -19.45 -10.89 -23.36
CA LYS A 325 -19.87 -10.90 -24.76
C LYS A 325 -21.11 -10.04 -24.92
N THR A 326 -21.29 -9.48 -26.10
CA THR A 326 -22.47 -8.70 -26.46
C THR A 326 -23.11 -9.18 -27.76
N ASP A 327 -22.87 -10.44 -28.14
CA ASP A 327 -23.40 -11.01 -29.36
C ASP A 327 -24.81 -11.57 -29.15
N PRO A 328 -25.71 -11.41 -30.14
CA PRO A 328 -27.11 -11.86 -30.02
C PRO A 328 -27.27 -13.38 -30.08
N LYS A 329 -26.21 -14.11 -30.50
CA LYS A 329 -26.24 -15.55 -30.71
C LYS A 329 -26.69 -16.33 -29.47
N TYR A 330 -26.28 -15.87 -28.28
CA TYR A 330 -26.69 -16.50 -27.03
C TYR A 330 -28.20 -16.37 -26.81
N LEU A 331 -28.77 -15.17 -27.02
CA LEU A 331 -30.21 -14.98 -26.86
C LEU A 331 -31.00 -15.81 -27.85
N HIS A 332 -30.60 -15.84 -29.12
CA HIS A 332 -31.25 -16.68 -30.14
C HIS A 332 -31.19 -18.18 -29.82
N LYS A 333 -30.09 -18.65 -29.22
CA LYS A 333 -30.01 -20.03 -28.72
C LYS A 333 -31.05 -20.27 -27.63
N ILE A 334 -31.21 -19.33 -26.69
CA ILE A 334 -32.20 -19.44 -25.62
C ILE A 334 -33.61 -19.41 -26.23
N GLU A 335 -33.95 -18.46 -27.10
CA GLU A 335 -35.24 -18.38 -27.82
C GLU A 335 -35.62 -19.71 -28.47
N ALA A 336 -34.70 -20.31 -29.23
CA ALA A 336 -34.93 -21.58 -29.90
C ALA A 336 -35.08 -22.76 -28.92
N THR A 337 -34.41 -22.70 -27.77
CA THR A 337 -34.46 -23.75 -26.74
C THR A 337 -35.79 -23.71 -25.99
N ILE A 338 -36.16 -22.53 -25.50
CA ILE A 338 -37.37 -22.34 -24.68
C ILE A 338 -38.60 -22.01 -25.51
N GLN A 339 -38.49 -21.97 -26.84
CA GLN A 339 -39.59 -21.66 -27.76
C GLN A 339 -40.35 -20.37 -27.41
N VAL A 340 -39.61 -19.33 -27.00
CA VAL A 340 -40.16 -17.99 -26.72
C VAL A 340 -39.54 -17.00 -27.68
N ASP A 341 -40.39 -16.25 -28.38
CA ASP A 341 -39.97 -15.14 -29.24
C ASP A 341 -39.75 -13.88 -28.40
N PHE A 342 -38.52 -13.39 -28.32
CA PHE A 342 -38.22 -12.09 -27.70
C PHE A 342 -38.24 -10.95 -28.74
N PRO A 343 -38.40 -9.69 -28.31
CA PRO A 343 -38.18 -8.53 -29.15
C PRO A 343 -36.83 -8.56 -29.87
N LYS A 344 -36.80 -8.15 -31.14
CA LYS A 344 -35.62 -8.24 -32.01
C LYS A 344 -34.64 -7.09 -31.77
N SER A 345 -35.14 -5.94 -31.33
CA SER A 345 -34.32 -4.76 -31.04
C SER A 345 -33.85 -4.76 -29.59
N PHE A 346 -32.60 -5.17 -29.34
CA PHE A 346 -32.04 -5.29 -28.00
C PHE A 346 -30.55 -5.00 -27.88
N ARG A 347 -30.10 -4.78 -26.65
CA ARG A 347 -28.69 -4.88 -26.22
C ARG A 347 -28.54 -6.01 -25.23
N ILE A 348 -27.49 -6.82 -25.39
CA ILE A 348 -27.17 -7.92 -24.48
C ILE A 348 -25.77 -7.76 -23.92
N VAL A 349 -25.61 -8.08 -22.64
CA VAL A 349 -24.32 -8.31 -21.99
C VAL A 349 -24.36 -9.69 -21.37
N THR A 350 -23.45 -10.57 -21.77
CA THR A 350 -23.34 -11.94 -21.29
C THR A 350 -21.98 -12.18 -20.65
N GLU A 351 -21.96 -12.54 -19.38
CA GLU A 351 -20.79 -13.09 -18.71
C GLU A 351 -20.67 -14.59 -19.01
N ASP A 352 -19.54 -14.99 -19.61
CA ASP A 352 -19.25 -16.40 -19.94
C ASP A 352 -18.34 -17.02 -18.86
N ASN A 353 -18.94 -17.82 -18.00
CA ASN A 353 -18.28 -18.46 -16.87
C ASN A 353 -17.86 -19.92 -17.19
N THR A 354 -18.00 -20.37 -18.44
CA THR A 354 -17.66 -21.76 -18.83
C THR A 354 -16.16 -22.06 -18.77
N LYS A 355 -15.32 -21.02 -18.74
CA LYS A 355 -13.86 -21.13 -18.67
C LYS A 355 -13.35 -20.88 -17.26
N GLY A 356 -12.56 -21.82 -16.73
CA GLY A 356 -11.90 -21.69 -15.42
C GLY A 356 -12.60 -22.49 -14.31
N LYS A 357 -12.12 -22.33 -13.07
CA LYS A 357 -12.68 -23.01 -11.89
C LYS A 357 -13.63 -22.07 -11.14
N GLN A 358 -14.88 -22.49 -10.97
CA GLN A 358 -15.86 -21.76 -10.17
C GLN A 358 -15.95 -22.30 -8.74
N VAL A 359 -15.80 -21.41 -7.77
CA VAL A 359 -16.00 -21.69 -6.34
C VAL A 359 -17.25 -20.94 -5.89
N THR A 360 -18.38 -21.62 -5.93
CA THR A 360 -19.69 -21.08 -5.56
C THR A 360 -20.14 -21.71 -4.24
N LYS A 361 -20.84 -20.92 -3.40
CA LYS A 361 -21.32 -21.38 -2.09
C LYS A 361 -22.66 -22.11 -2.15
N ASP A 362 -23.39 -21.93 -3.24
CA ASP A 362 -24.77 -22.37 -3.46
C ASP A 362 -24.85 -23.72 -4.20
N LYS A 363 -23.72 -24.44 -4.35
CA LYS A 363 -23.63 -25.70 -5.12
C LYS A 363 -24.08 -25.57 -6.59
N LEU A 364 -24.22 -24.36 -7.12
CA LEU A 364 -24.57 -24.15 -8.53
C LEU A 364 -23.30 -23.94 -9.36
N TYR A 365 -23.28 -24.44 -10.59
CA TYR A 365 -22.29 -24.11 -11.60
C TYR A 365 -22.93 -23.15 -12.62
N TYR A 366 -22.52 -21.88 -12.62
CA TYR A 366 -23.08 -20.88 -13.54
C TYR A 366 -22.39 -20.97 -14.89
N LYS A 367 -23.11 -21.28 -15.96
CA LYS A 367 -22.54 -21.28 -17.30
C LYS A 367 -22.50 -19.87 -17.88
N TYR A 368 -23.66 -19.23 -17.91
CA TYR A 368 -23.84 -17.90 -18.49
C TYR A 368 -24.74 -17.07 -17.59
N LYS A 369 -24.44 -15.78 -17.51
CA LYS A 369 -25.35 -14.78 -16.94
C LYS A 369 -25.50 -13.66 -17.92
N SER A 370 -26.73 -13.33 -18.29
CA SER A 370 -27.00 -12.32 -19.30
C SER A 370 -28.02 -11.31 -18.84
N VAL A 371 -27.82 -10.08 -19.29
CA VAL A 371 -28.78 -8.99 -19.14
C VAL A 371 -29.14 -8.52 -20.54
N VAL A 372 -30.42 -8.54 -20.85
CA VAL A 372 -30.97 -8.08 -22.13
C VAL A 372 -31.82 -6.86 -21.87
N ARG A 373 -31.60 -5.78 -22.62
CA ARG A 373 -32.45 -4.59 -22.60
C ARG A 373 -33.05 -4.38 -23.97
N PHE A 374 -34.38 -4.34 -24.02
CA PHE A 374 -35.12 -4.08 -25.24
C PHE A 374 -35.14 -2.57 -25.53
N LEU A 375 -35.07 -2.23 -26.81
CA LEU A 375 -34.94 -0.85 -27.27
C LEU A 375 -36.20 -0.34 -27.99
N ASP A 376 -36.99 -1.25 -28.57
CA ASP A 376 -38.21 -0.92 -29.30
C ASP A 376 -39.44 -1.08 -28.40
N GLU A 377 -40.19 -0.01 -28.20
CA GLU A 377 -41.35 -0.02 -27.32
C GLU A 377 -42.54 -0.79 -27.88
N GLU A 378 -42.71 -0.81 -29.20
CA GLU A 378 -43.81 -1.53 -29.85
C GLU A 378 -43.58 -3.03 -29.78
N GLU A 379 -42.36 -3.49 -30.06
CA GLU A 379 -42.00 -4.90 -29.92
C GLU A 379 -42.12 -5.37 -28.47
N VAL A 380 -41.76 -4.53 -27.49
CA VAL A 380 -41.93 -4.84 -26.06
C VAL A 380 -43.41 -4.98 -25.69
N LEU A 381 -44.27 -4.07 -26.15
CA LEU A 381 -45.71 -4.17 -25.89
C LEU A 381 -46.31 -5.44 -26.49
N ILE A 382 -45.89 -5.81 -27.71
CA ILE A 382 -46.33 -7.07 -28.34
C ILE A 382 -45.86 -8.27 -27.52
N PHE A 383 -44.61 -8.27 -27.07
CA PHE A 383 -44.07 -9.32 -26.21
C PHE A 383 -44.86 -9.43 -24.90
N GLU A 384 -45.10 -8.30 -24.20
CA GLU A 384 -45.84 -8.26 -22.95
C GLU A 384 -47.28 -8.76 -23.08
N ASN A 385 -47.96 -8.44 -24.18
CA ASN A 385 -49.33 -8.90 -24.45
C ASN A 385 -49.40 -10.39 -24.82
N ASN A 386 -48.29 -10.98 -25.29
CA ASN A 386 -48.21 -12.37 -25.70
C ASN A 386 -47.49 -13.26 -24.66
N LEU A 387 -47.25 -12.75 -23.44
CA LEU A 387 -46.71 -13.56 -22.36
C LEU A 387 -47.70 -14.66 -21.99
N ASN A 388 -47.35 -15.90 -22.31
CA ASN A 388 -48.16 -17.05 -21.95
C ASN A 388 -48.06 -17.34 -20.44
N GLU A 389 -49.20 -17.28 -19.76
CA GLU A 389 -49.33 -17.52 -18.31
C GLU A 389 -49.04 -18.98 -17.91
N ASP A 390 -49.06 -19.92 -18.86
CA ASP A 390 -48.74 -21.34 -18.60
C ASP A 390 -47.28 -21.53 -18.17
N TYR A 391 -46.37 -20.65 -18.60
CA TYR A 391 -44.95 -20.76 -18.27
C TYR A 391 -44.31 -19.47 -17.71
N TRP A 392 -44.93 -18.30 -17.88
CA TRP A 392 -44.52 -17.07 -17.18
C TRP A 392 -45.30 -16.89 -15.89
N VAL A 393 -44.63 -17.06 -14.75
CA VAL A 393 -45.21 -16.94 -13.42
C VAL A 393 -44.91 -15.58 -12.79
N ASP A 394 -45.79 -15.09 -11.92
CA ASP A 394 -45.57 -13.84 -11.18
C ASP A 394 -44.55 -14.00 -10.04
N SER A 395 -44.43 -15.21 -9.50
CA SER A 395 -43.46 -15.57 -8.47
C SER A 395 -43.16 -17.07 -8.53
N PHE A 396 -41.98 -17.46 -8.05
CA PHE A 396 -41.65 -18.87 -7.88
C PHE A 396 -42.32 -19.43 -6.62
N SER A 397 -42.54 -20.74 -6.58
CA SER A 397 -42.96 -21.42 -5.36
C SER A 397 -41.82 -21.45 -4.34
N GLU A 398 -42.12 -21.52 -3.04
CA GLU A 398 -41.08 -21.60 -1.98
C GLU A 398 -40.06 -22.73 -2.26
N LYS A 399 -40.54 -23.89 -2.74
CA LYS A 399 -39.70 -25.03 -3.10
C LYS A 399 -38.75 -24.70 -4.25
N THR A 400 -39.23 -23.96 -5.26
CA THR A 400 -38.43 -23.53 -6.41
C THR A 400 -37.41 -22.46 -5.98
N GLU A 401 -37.80 -21.50 -5.14
CA GLU A 401 -36.92 -20.43 -4.67
C GLU A 401 -35.72 -20.92 -3.87
N GLU A 402 -35.91 -21.91 -3.00
CA GLU A 402 -34.80 -22.54 -2.23
C GLU A 402 -33.70 -23.12 -3.14
N LEU A 403 -34.04 -23.41 -4.39
CA LEU A 403 -33.20 -24.07 -5.39
C LEU A 403 -32.64 -23.09 -6.44
N LEU A 404 -33.01 -21.80 -6.37
CA LEU A 404 -32.50 -20.74 -7.24
C LEU A 404 -31.22 -20.10 -6.68
N SER A 405 -30.50 -19.41 -7.57
CA SER A 405 -29.38 -18.56 -7.18
C SER A 405 -29.85 -17.44 -6.24
N LYS A 406 -29.24 -17.33 -5.06
CA LYS A 406 -29.49 -16.19 -4.15
C LYS A 406 -29.17 -14.85 -4.80
N ILE A 407 -28.17 -14.79 -5.68
CA ILE A 407 -27.81 -13.56 -6.39
C ILE A 407 -28.93 -13.19 -7.36
N PHE A 408 -29.43 -14.17 -8.13
CA PHE A 408 -30.57 -13.97 -9.01
C PHE A 408 -31.77 -13.41 -8.24
N LEU A 409 -32.18 -14.08 -7.15
CA LEU A 409 -33.32 -13.64 -6.32
C LEU A 409 -33.18 -12.21 -5.80
N ILE A 410 -31.97 -11.82 -5.38
CA ILE A 410 -31.69 -10.45 -4.93
C ILE A 410 -31.81 -9.45 -6.09
N GLU A 411 -31.17 -9.74 -7.23
CA GLU A 411 -31.19 -8.87 -8.41
C GLU A 411 -32.57 -8.75 -9.04
N THR A 412 -33.39 -9.79 -8.94
CA THR A 412 -34.73 -9.84 -9.53
C THR A 412 -35.86 -9.59 -8.52
N SER A 413 -35.56 -9.14 -7.31
CA SER A 413 -36.57 -8.92 -6.25
C SER A 413 -37.67 -7.93 -6.62
N SER A 414 -37.44 -7.05 -7.60
CA SER A 414 -38.41 -6.08 -8.13
C SER A 414 -38.88 -6.38 -9.55
N TYR A 415 -38.70 -7.62 -10.02
CA TYR A 415 -39.08 -8.03 -11.38
C TYR A 415 -40.52 -8.56 -11.38
N ASP A 416 -41.15 -8.53 -12.55
CA ASP A 416 -42.60 -8.69 -12.69
C ASP A 416 -43.01 -10.10 -13.11
N LYS A 417 -42.18 -10.78 -13.91
CA LYS A 417 -42.49 -12.11 -14.47
C LYS A 417 -41.25 -12.98 -14.47
N PHE A 418 -41.43 -14.27 -14.26
CA PHE A 418 -40.37 -15.24 -14.12
C PHE A 418 -40.64 -16.50 -14.94
N LEU A 419 -39.57 -17.15 -15.37
CA LEU A 419 -39.62 -18.41 -16.11
C LEU A 419 -38.41 -19.26 -15.71
N LEU A 420 -38.66 -20.51 -15.34
CA LEU A 420 -37.63 -21.52 -15.15
C LEU A 420 -37.82 -22.61 -16.20
N TYR A 421 -36.74 -23.03 -16.86
CA TYR A 421 -36.78 -24.09 -17.87
C TYR A 421 -35.68 -25.12 -17.61
N CYS A 422 -36.03 -26.40 -17.73
CA CYS A 422 -35.07 -27.52 -17.64
C CYS A 422 -34.76 -28.08 -19.03
N TYR A 423 -33.48 -28.09 -19.40
CA TYR A 423 -33.02 -28.58 -20.71
C TYR A 423 -33.33 -30.07 -20.92
N GLU A 424 -33.15 -30.89 -19.91
CA GLU A 424 -33.21 -32.35 -20.04
C GLU A 424 -34.66 -32.88 -20.07
N SER A 425 -35.57 -32.27 -19.32
CA SER A 425 -36.99 -32.67 -19.33
C SER A 425 -37.84 -31.88 -20.33
N ASN A 426 -37.33 -30.78 -20.90
CA ASN A 426 -38.09 -29.81 -21.70
C ASN A 426 -39.32 -29.25 -20.97
N GLU A 427 -39.26 -29.16 -19.63
CA GLU A 427 -40.37 -28.68 -18.80
C GLU A 427 -40.15 -27.23 -18.35
N TYR A 428 -41.24 -26.48 -18.30
CA TYR A 428 -41.30 -25.16 -17.67
C TYR A 428 -41.68 -25.30 -16.20
N ASN A 429 -41.04 -24.51 -15.36
CA ASN A 429 -41.27 -24.40 -13.92
C ASN A 429 -41.34 -25.76 -13.19
N PRO A 430 -40.36 -26.66 -13.38
CA PRO A 430 -40.37 -27.96 -12.70
C PRO A 430 -40.36 -27.78 -11.17
N GLU A 431 -41.18 -28.58 -10.49
CA GLU A 431 -41.30 -28.53 -9.02
C GLU A 431 -40.09 -29.12 -8.28
N SER A 432 -39.25 -29.91 -8.99
CA SER A 432 -38.08 -30.58 -8.42
C SER A 432 -36.85 -30.41 -9.30
N PHE A 433 -35.72 -30.06 -8.69
CA PHE A 433 -34.42 -30.02 -9.38
C PHE A 433 -33.71 -31.37 -9.29
N ILE A 434 -33.35 -31.91 -10.45
CA ILE A 434 -32.48 -33.06 -10.57
C ILE A 434 -31.03 -32.59 -10.65
N SER A 435 -30.13 -33.26 -9.92
CA SER A 435 -28.69 -33.00 -9.96
C SER A 435 -28.14 -33.23 -11.36
N GLU A 436 -27.10 -32.49 -11.75
CA GLU A 436 -26.46 -32.57 -13.07
C GLU A 436 -27.31 -32.04 -14.26
N TYR A 437 -28.58 -31.72 -14.03
CA TYR A 437 -29.43 -31.09 -15.04
C TYR A 437 -29.11 -29.61 -15.20
N ASN A 438 -29.43 -29.09 -16.37
CA ASN A 438 -29.19 -27.71 -16.76
C ASN A 438 -30.49 -26.93 -16.74
N TYR A 439 -30.42 -25.75 -16.13
CA TYR A 439 -31.57 -24.88 -15.95
C TYR A 439 -31.29 -23.50 -16.54
N ILE A 440 -32.33 -22.91 -17.10
CA ILE A 440 -32.38 -21.50 -17.50
C ILE A 440 -33.41 -20.84 -16.60
N CYS A 441 -32.97 -19.86 -15.82
CA CYS A 441 -33.87 -19.02 -15.04
C CYS A 441 -33.88 -17.61 -15.65
N ILE A 442 -35.08 -17.09 -15.92
CA ILE A 442 -35.31 -15.80 -16.55
C ILE A 442 -36.20 -14.96 -15.65
N GLY A 443 -35.79 -13.73 -15.39
CA GLY A 443 -36.63 -12.68 -14.80
C GLY A 443 -36.85 -11.56 -15.80
N TYR A 444 -38.09 -11.13 -15.98
CA TYR A 444 -38.47 -9.98 -16.80
C TYR A 444 -38.95 -8.80 -15.95
N SER A 445 -38.43 -7.61 -16.24
CA SER A 445 -38.89 -6.35 -15.66
C SER A 445 -39.59 -5.49 -16.71
N LYS A 446 -40.88 -5.22 -16.51
CA LYS A 446 -41.69 -4.28 -17.29
C LYS A 446 -41.14 -2.86 -17.16
N LYS A 447 -40.80 -2.47 -15.93
CA LYS A 447 -40.25 -1.13 -15.62
C LYS A 447 -38.98 -0.84 -16.40
N HIS A 448 -38.06 -1.79 -16.47
CA HIS A 448 -36.76 -1.62 -17.11
C HIS A 448 -36.72 -2.14 -18.56
N LYS A 449 -37.81 -2.77 -19.02
CA LYS A 449 -37.93 -3.41 -20.34
C LYS A 449 -36.76 -4.36 -20.60
N SER A 450 -36.48 -5.23 -19.62
CA SER A 450 -35.24 -6.01 -19.58
C SER A 450 -35.42 -7.42 -19.04
N LEU A 451 -34.56 -8.33 -19.50
CA LEU A 451 -34.41 -9.69 -18.99
C LEU A 451 -33.11 -9.85 -18.22
N ILE A 452 -33.15 -10.59 -17.12
CA ILE A 452 -31.99 -11.25 -16.53
C ILE A 452 -32.12 -12.74 -16.83
N ILE A 453 -31.07 -13.36 -17.37
CA ILE A 453 -31.03 -14.78 -17.75
C ILE A 453 -29.84 -15.44 -17.08
N TYR A 454 -30.09 -16.46 -16.28
CA TYR A 454 -29.06 -17.28 -15.63
C TYR A 454 -29.15 -18.71 -16.17
N GLU A 455 -28.09 -19.18 -16.83
CA GLU A 455 -27.93 -20.59 -17.20
C GLU A 455 -26.99 -21.26 -16.19
N TYR A 456 -27.44 -22.32 -15.54
CA TYR A 456 -26.64 -23.02 -14.53
C TYR A 456 -26.94 -24.53 -14.46
N ALA A 457 -26.04 -25.26 -13.82
CA ALA A 457 -26.23 -26.68 -13.48
C ALA A 457 -26.15 -26.88 -11.96
N VAL A 458 -26.90 -27.84 -11.43
CA VAL A 458 -26.83 -28.23 -10.01
C VAL A 458 -25.69 -29.23 -9.83
N LYS A 459 -24.77 -28.97 -8.90
CA LYS A 459 -23.63 -29.86 -8.59
C LYS A 459 -23.93 -30.91 -7.54
#